data_AF-A0A8E2A451-F1
#
_entry.id   AF-A0A8E2A451-F1
#
_cell.length_a   1.000
_cell.length_b   1.000
_cell.length_c   1.000
_cell.angle_alpha   90.00
_cell.angle_beta   90.00
_cell.angle_gamma   90.00
#
_symmetry.space_group_name_H-M   'P 1'
#
loop_
_entity.id
_entity.type
_entity.pdbx_description
1 polymer ?
#
loop_
_entity_poly.entity_id
_entity_poly.type
_entity_poly.pdbx_seq_one_letter_code
_entity_poly.pdbx_strand_id
1 'polypeptide(L)'
;MDSIIGNFSDQLVIEDLIDIIGDEEIYRMAKFKKIFDLLPCGVEVLDEKGVVVVCNKADREIFGVNEDAFEDFNNFNDPNVSDEILQEVYKGNAFNVLITYDFSKITYSSIYKDCIKYLSVRGIPLYTKHQTIKGYFVVIVDDTLHHQQHAILEDSFTKLQVAINTGNSIIWEYDVVNNQVFIDPILNNCKDNSLLQFISRISFQNKEKFYESI
;
A
#
# COMPACT_ATOMS: atom_id res chain seq x y z
N MET A 1 -47.42 20.62 22.76
CA MET A 1 -47.02 20.51 21.35
C MET A 1 -45.60 21.04 21.28
N ASP A 2 -44.65 20.25 21.81
CA ASP A 2 -43.95 19.15 21.10
C ASP A 2 -43.09 19.77 19.98
N SER A 3 -41.79 19.59 19.90
CA SER A 3 -40.97 18.47 20.33
C SER A 3 -39.49 18.86 20.39
N ILE A 4 -38.87 18.40 21.47
CA ILE A 4 -37.49 17.93 21.63
C ILE A 4 -36.75 17.70 20.30
N ILE A 5 -35.74 18.52 20.00
CA ILE A 5 -34.55 18.07 19.27
C ILE A 5 -33.47 17.96 20.33
N GLY A 6 -33.33 16.74 20.86
CA GLY A 6 -32.26 16.40 21.79
C GLY A 6 -30.92 16.49 21.08
N ASN A 7 -30.00 17.22 21.69
CA ASN A 7 -28.57 17.07 21.49
C ASN A 7 -28.21 15.58 21.68
N PHE A 8 -27.99 14.86 20.59
CA PHE A 8 -27.27 13.59 20.66
C PHE A 8 -25.79 13.93 20.70
N SER A 9 -25.25 14.04 21.91
CA SER A 9 -23.82 13.98 22.14
C SER A 9 -23.33 12.58 21.75
N ASP A 10 -22.73 12.45 20.57
CA ASP A 10 -21.93 11.28 20.16
C ASP A 10 -20.62 11.22 20.98
N GLN A 11 -20.75 11.08 22.30
CA GLN A 11 -19.68 10.65 23.16
C GLN A 11 -20.17 9.41 23.88
N LEU A 12 -19.66 8.26 23.43
CA LEU A 12 -19.68 7.05 24.22
C LEU A 12 -18.82 7.31 25.46
N VAL A 13 -19.47 7.71 26.56
CA VAL A 13 -18.82 7.91 27.85
C VAL A 13 -18.28 6.55 28.29
N ILE A 14 -16.95 6.46 28.41
CA ILE A 14 -16.21 5.22 28.69
C ILE A 14 -16.65 4.57 30.02
N GLU A 15 -17.29 5.34 30.91
CA GLU A 15 -17.67 4.91 32.26
C GLU A 15 -18.99 4.09 32.31
N ASP A 16 -19.91 4.24 31.35
CA ASP A 16 -21.25 3.62 31.44
C ASP A 16 -21.30 2.12 31.01
N LEU A 17 -20.19 1.56 30.51
CA LEU A 17 -20.10 0.17 30.03
C LEU A 17 -19.31 -0.76 30.97
N ILE A 18 -18.63 -0.21 31.98
CA ILE A 18 -17.74 -0.96 32.88
C ILE A 18 -18.55 -1.80 33.88
N ASP A 19 -19.76 -1.38 34.24
CA ASP A 19 -20.59 -2.09 35.22
C ASP A 19 -21.34 -3.33 34.67
N ILE A 20 -21.48 -3.45 33.34
CA ILE A 20 -22.23 -4.56 32.71
C ILE A 20 -21.31 -5.76 32.40
N ILE A 21 -20.02 -5.52 32.19
CA ILE A 21 -19.01 -6.55 31.98
C ILE A 21 -18.00 -6.36 33.09
N GLY A 22 -18.26 -6.99 34.25
CA GLY A 22 -17.45 -6.90 35.46
C GLY A 22 -16.03 -7.48 35.35
N ASP A 23 -15.44 -7.47 34.16
CA ASP A 23 -14.08 -7.91 33.91
C ASP A 23 -13.40 -6.94 32.93
N GLU A 24 -12.56 -6.08 33.48
CA GLU A 24 -11.72 -5.13 32.72
C GLU A 24 -10.93 -5.85 31.61
N GLU A 25 -10.55 -7.11 31.84
CA GLU A 25 -9.85 -7.95 30.86
C GLU A 25 -10.73 -8.33 29.67
N ILE A 26 -11.99 -8.73 29.89
CA ILE A 26 -12.92 -9.07 28.80
C ILE A 26 -13.20 -7.84 27.95
N TYR A 27 -13.42 -6.68 28.58
CA TYR A 27 -13.63 -5.43 27.86
C TYR A 27 -12.39 -5.01 27.06
N ARG A 28 -11.18 -5.08 27.63
CA ARG A 28 -9.92 -4.81 26.94
C ARG A 28 -9.69 -5.76 25.77
N MET A 29 -9.95 -7.06 25.96
CA MET A 29 -9.83 -8.09 24.92
C MET A 29 -10.82 -7.84 23.78
N ALA A 30 -12.09 -7.54 24.09
CA ALA A 30 -13.11 -7.25 23.10
C ALA A 30 -12.80 -5.97 22.31
N LYS A 31 -12.30 -4.93 22.98
CA LYS A 31 -11.88 -3.67 22.33
C LYS A 31 -10.65 -3.88 21.44
N PHE A 32 -9.66 -4.63 21.92
CA PHE A 32 -8.48 -4.99 21.13
C PHE A 32 -8.87 -5.78 19.89
N LYS A 33 -9.69 -6.83 20.03
CA LYS A 33 -10.15 -7.64 18.90
C LYS A 33 -10.89 -6.81 17.86
N LYS A 34 -11.79 -5.92 18.29
CA LYS A 34 -12.49 -4.99 17.37
C LYS A 34 -11.52 -4.10 16.61
N ILE A 35 -10.56 -3.47 17.29
CA ILE A 35 -9.58 -2.60 16.62
C ILE A 35 -8.74 -3.43 15.65
N PHE A 36 -8.25 -4.58 16.09
CA PHE A 36 -7.44 -5.51 15.32
C PHE A 36 -8.13 -5.94 14.01
N ASP A 37 -9.42 -6.29 14.07
CA ASP A 37 -10.21 -6.70 12.90
C ASP A 37 -10.67 -5.52 12.00
N LEU A 38 -10.67 -4.29 12.51
CA LEU A 38 -11.02 -3.09 11.76
C LEU A 38 -9.83 -2.45 11.03
N LEU A 39 -8.59 -2.86 11.32
CA LEU A 39 -7.42 -2.32 10.65
C LEU A 39 -7.45 -2.68 9.15
N PRO A 40 -7.19 -1.71 8.25
CA PRO A 40 -7.20 -1.95 6.80
C PRO A 40 -5.95 -2.67 6.30
N CYS A 41 -4.95 -2.89 7.16
CA CYS A 41 -3.75 -3.64 6.86
C CYS A 41 -3.81 -5.02 7.51
N GLY A 42 -3.17 -6.00 6.88
CA GLY A 42 -2.95 -7.31 7.47
C GLY A 42 -2.07 -7.17 8.71
N VAL A 43 -2.48 -7.80 9.80
CA VAL A 43 -1.70 -7.86 11.03
C VAL A 43 -1.66 -9.29 11.50
N GLU A 44 -0.46 -9.78 11.77
CA GLU A 44 -0.21 -11.13 12.25
C GLU A 44 0.83 -11.14 13.40
N VAL A 45 0.68 -12.10 14.29
CA VAL A 45 1.62 -12.39 15.37
C VAL A 45 2.16 -13.78 15.15
N LEU A 46 3.48 -13.88 15.04
CA LEU A 46 4.20 -15.13 14.82
C LEU A 46 4.86 -15.60 16.11
N ASP A 47 5.03 -16.90 16.26
CA ASP A 47 5.89 -17.49 17.28
C ASP A 47 7.39 -17.38 16.92
N GLU A 48 8.25 -17.91 17.78
CA GLU A 48 9.71 -17.92 17.59
C GLU A 48 10.18 -18.67 16.33
N LYS A 49 9.33 -19.55 15.77
CA LYS A 49 9.60 -20.35 14.57
C LYS A 49 8.92 -19.80 13.31
N GLY A 50 8.25 -18.65 13.41
CA GLY A 50 7.54 -18.03 12.29
C GLY A 50 6.14 -18.61 12.04
N VAL A 51 5.59 -19.38 12.98
CA VAL A 51 4.23 -19.92 12.88
C VAL A 51 3.22 -18.85 13.28
N VAL A 52 2.19 -18.65 12.47
CA VAL A 52 1.10 -17.69 12.75
C VAL A 52 0.31 -18.13 13.98
N VAL A 53 0.34 -17.32 15.02
CA VAL A 53 -0.43 -17.52 16.26
C VAL A 53 -1.78 -16.81 16.18
N VAL A 54 -1.80 -15.59 15.61
CA VAL A 54 -3.01 -14.77 15.44
C VAL A 54 -2.86 -13.93 14.17
N CYS A 55 -3.92 -13.83 13.36
CA CYS A 55 -4.01 -12.87 12.27
C CYS A 55 -5.38 -12.17 12.23
N ASN A 56 -5.42 -10.94 11.71
CA ASN A 56 -6.67 -10.17 11.60
C ASN A 56 -7.45 -10.51 10.33
N LYS A 57 -8.67 -9.95 10.20
CA LYS A 57 -9.50 -10.13 9.02
C LYS A 57 -8.83 -9.65 7.72
N ALA A 58 -8.17 -8.50 7.75
CA ALA A 58 -7.52 -7.94 6.56
C ALA A 58 -6.38 -8.83 6.05
N ASP A 59 -5.62 -9.47 6.94
CA ASP A 59 -4.57 -10.42 6.57
C ASP A 59 -5.14 -11.61 5.79
N ARG A 60 -6.23 -12.20 6.30
CA ARG A 60 -6.96 -13.28 5.61
C ARG A 60 -7.48 -12.85 4.24
N GLU A 61 -7.95 -11.61 4.12
CA GLU A 61 -8.43 -11.04 2.85
C GLU A 61 -7.28 -10.78 1.86
N ILE A 62 -6.08 -10.41 2.33
CA ILE A 62 -4.89 -10.21 1.50
C ILE A 62 -4.46 -11.55 0.89
N PHE A 63 -4.42 -12.62 1.70
CA PHE A 63 -4.02 -13.95 1.26
C PHE A 63 -5.18 -14.79 0.69
N GLY A 64 -6.42 -14.34 0.83
CA GLY A 64 -7.58 -14.95 0.20
C GLY A 64 -7.93 -16.30 0.79
N VAL A 65 -7.80 -16.45 2.10
CA VAL A 65 -8.05 -17.72 2.81
C VAL A 65 -9.21 -17.61 3.79
N ASN A 66 -9.82 -18.75 4.10
CA ASN A 66 -10.91 -18.83 5.08
C ASN A 66 -10.37 -18.85 6.52
N GLU A 67 -11.23 -18.59 7.50
CA GLU A 67 -10.83 -18.49 8.93
C GLU A 67 -10.12 -19.75 9.45
N ASP A 68 -10.50 -20.93 8.96
CA ASP A 68 -9.93 -22.21 9.41
C ASP A 68 -8.59 -22.57 8.72
N ALA A 69 -8.10 -21.74 7.79
CA ALA A 69 -6.98 -22.09 6.92
C ALA A 69 -5.59 -21.68 7.46
N PHE A 70 -5.53 -20.82 8.47
CA PHE A 70 -4.27 -20.29 9.02
C PHE A 70 -3.77 -21.01 10.29
N GLU A 71 -4.47 -22.05 10.77
CA GLU A 71 -3.95 -22.85 11.87
C GLU A 71 -2.61 -23.48 11.49
N ASP A 72 -1.56 -23.12 12.23
CA ASP A 72 -0.18 -23.60 12.10
C ASP A 72 0.56 -23.27 10.79
N PHE A 73 0.13 -22.24 10.03
CA PHE A 73 0.89 -21.79 8.86
C PHE A 73 2.23 -21.17 9.28
N ASN A 74 3.31 -21.51 8.57
CA ASN A 74 4.65 -21.02 8.86
C ASN A 74 5.15 -20.08 7.76
N ASN A 75 5.26 -18.79 8.09
CA ASN A 75 5.70 -17.75 7.16
C ASN A 75 7.16 -17.88 6.76
N PHE A 76 8.00 -18.47 7.62
CA PHE A 76 9.41 -18.66 7.32
C PHE A 76 9.66 -19.81 6.34
N ASN A 77 8.68 -20.71 6.19
CA ASN A 77 8.70 -21.79 5.21
C ASN A 77 7.95 -21.41 3.91
N ASP A 78 7.42 -20.18 3.82
CA ASP A 78 6.71 -19.74 2.62
C ASP A 78 7.70 -19.62 1.44
N PRO A 79 7.39 -20.22 0.27
CA PRO A 79 8.28 -20.19 -0.89
C PRO A 79 8.49 -18.79 -1.49
N ASN A 80 7.68 -17.79 -1.11
CA ASN A 80 7.87 -16.40 -1.48
C ASN A 80 8.82 -15.64 -0.55
N VAL A 81 9.20 -16.23 0.58
CA VAL A 81 10.14 -15.66 1.54
C VAL A 81 11.54 -16.20 1.25
N SER A 82 12.45 -15.32 0.84
CA SER A 82 13.84 -15.70 0.53
C SER A 82 14.70 -15.81 1.79
N ASP A 83 15.81 -16.55 1.70
CA ASP A 83 16.81 -16.65 2.76
C ASP A 83 17.38 -15.28 3.17
N GLU A 84 17.45 -14.33 2.23
CA GLU A 84 17.89 -12.95 2.51
C GLU A 84 16.92 -12.22 3.44
N ILE A 85 15.61 -12.37 3.22
CA ILE A 85 14.58 -11.81 4.10
C ILE A 85 14.68 -12.47 5.47
N LEU A 86 14.81 -13.80 5.52
CA LEU A 86 14.96 -14.53 6.79
C LEU A 86 16.19 -14.08 7.57
N GLN A 87 17.33 -13.87 6.90
CA GLN A 87 18.52 -13.33 7.55
C GLN A 87 18.28 -11.96 8.18
N GLU A 88 17.49 -11.09 7.52
CA GLU A 88 17.12 -9.79 8.09
C GLU A 88 16.25 -9.93 9.33
N VAL A 89 15.26 -10.84 9.29
CA VAL A 89 14.40 -11.15 10.44
C VAL A 89 15.23 -11.69 11.62
N TYR A 90 16.17 -12.61 11.36
CA TYR A 90 17.01 -13.23 12.39
C TYR A 90 18.04 -12.29 13.02
N LYS A 91 18.32 -11.11 12.43
CA LYS A 91 19.14 -10.08 13.09
C LYS A 91 18.48 -9.53 14.36
N GLY A 92 17.18 -9.74 14.55
CA GLY A 92 16.46 -9.28 15.74
C GLY A 92 16.21 -7.76 15.75
N ASN A 93 16.32 -7.09 14.60
CA ASN A 93 15.94 -5.69 14.45
C ASN A 93 14.54 -5.58 13.81
N ALA A 94 13.96 -4.38 13.87
CA ALA A 94 12.79 -4.08 13.05
C ALA A 94 13.16 -4.19 11.57
N PHE A 95 12.29 -4.82 10.78
CA PHE A 95 12.52 -5.05 9.35
C PHE A 95 11.38 -4.47 8.51
N ASN A 96 11.71 -4.12 7.27
CA ASN A 96 10.76 -3.66 6.26
C ASN A 96 11.21 -4.21 4.91
N VAL A 97 10.39 -5.07 4.31
CA VAL A 97 10.69 -5.76 3.06
C VAL A 97 9.54 -5.62 2.09
N LEU A 98 9.86 -5.58 0.80
CA LEU A 98 8.89 -5.64 -0.29
C LEU A 98 8.93 -7.03 -0.87
N ILE A 99 7.77 -7.69 -0.95
CA ILE A 99 7.64 -9.05 -1.44
C ILE A 99 6.74 -9.04 -2.67
N THR A 100 7.26 -9.55 -3.79
CA THR A 100 6.41 -9.92 -4.94
C THR A 100 5.88 -11.32 -4.69
N TYR A 101 4.68 -11.39 -4.11
CA TYR A 101 4.06 -12.61 -3.65
C TYR A 101 3.35 -13.32 -4.81
N ASP A 102 3.81 -14.53 -5.13
CA ASP A 102 3.32 -15.35 -6.23
C ASP A 102 2.46 -16.50 -5.69
N PHE A 103 1.14 -16.38 -5.89
CA PHE A 103 0.16 -17.36 -5.45
C PHE A 103 0.18 -18.67 -6.26
N SER A 104 1.01 -18.78 -7.30
CA SER A 104 1.23 -20.07 -7.99
C SER A 104 2.18 -21.00 -7.21
N LYS A 105 2.99 -20.44 -6.29
CA LYS A 105 4.01 -21.18 -5.53
C LYS A 105 3.51 -21.76 -4.21
N ILE A 106 2.38 -21.26 -3.71
CA ILE A 106 1.90 -21.58 -2.37
C ILE A 106 1.44 -23.04 -2.24
N THR A 107 1.49 -23.55 -1.02
CA THR A 107 1.06 -24.92 -0.68
C THR A 107 -0.33 -24.97 -0.04
N TYR A 108 -0.90 -23.82 0.32
CA TYR A 108 -2.22 -23.70 0.96
C TYR A 108 -3.30 -23.26 -0.03
N SER A 109 -4.57 -23.36 0.38
CA SER A 109 -5.71 -22.97 -0.45
C SER A 109 -5.97 -21.46 -0.36
N SER A 110 -5.93 -20.79 -1.51
CA SER A 110 -6.26 -19.37 -1.66
C SER A 110 -7.20 -19.15 -2.85
N ILE A 111 -8.07 -18.14 -2.76
CA ILE A 111 -8.89 -17.69 -3.89
C ILE A 111 -8.08 -16.95 -4.97
N TYR A 112 -6.87 -16.48 -4.66
CA TYR A 112 -6.02 -15.72 -5.58
C TYR A 112 -5.05 -16.60 -6.38
N LYS A 113 -5.44 -17.84 -6.68
CA LYS A 113 -4.60 -18.80 -7.40
C LYS A 113 -4.02 -18.18 -8.69
N ASP A 114 -2.74 -18.39 -8.93
CA ASP A 114 -1.99 -17.87 -10.10
C ASP A 114 -1.97 -16.33 -10.23
N CYS A 115 -2.25 -15.60 -9.14
CA CYS A 115 -2.11 -14.14 -9.09
C CYS A 115 -0.77 -13.72 -8.50
N ILE A 116 -0.34 -12.49 -8.81
CA ILE A 116 0.81 -11.84 -8.19
C ILE A 116 0.32 -10.65 -7.36
N LYS A 117 0.80 -10.54 -6.12
CA LYS A 117 0.60 -9.37 -5.27
C LYS A 117 1.92 -8.71 -4.90
N TYR A 118 1.88 -7.40 -4.71
CA TYR A 118 3.02 -6.61 -4.24
C TYR A 118 2.77 -6.22 -2.79
N LEU A 119 3.46 -6.87 -1.86
CA LEU A 119 3.23 -6.75 -0.43
C LEU A 119 4.38 -5.98 0.24
N SER A 120 4.04 -4.97 1.04
CA SER A 120 4.98 -4.36 1.98
C SER A 120 4.82 -4.99 3.35
N VAL A 121 5.86 -5.67 3.82
CA VAL A 121 5.87 -6.41 5.08
C VAL A 121 6.80 -5.72 6.05
N ARG A 122 6.25 -5.27 7.18
CA ARG A 122 6.98 -4.62 8.26
C ARG A 122 6.82 -5.43 9.52
N GLY A 123 7.91 -5.69 10.23
CA GLY A 123 7.82 -6.46 11.46
C GLY A 123 8.79 -6.01 12.54
N ILE A 124 8.42 -6.32 13.77
CA ILE A 124 9.25 -6.13 14.96
C ILE A 124 9.34 -7.44 15.75
N PRO A 125 10.53 -7.82 16.23
CA PRO A 125 10.68 -8.97 17.10
C PRO A 125 10.15 -8.65 18.51
N LEU A 126 9.49 -9.64 19.11
CA LEU A 126 8.93 -9.58 20.45
C LEU A 126 9.89 -10.26 21.43
N TYR A 127 10.53 -9.47 22.30
CA TYR A 127 11.51 -9.97 23.24
C TYR A 127 10.91 -10.33 24.60
N THR A 128 11.41 -11.39 25.22
CA THR A 128 11.20 -11.66 26.63
C THR A 128 12.03 -10.73 27.51
N LYS A 129 11.76 -10.73 28.82
CA LYS A 129 12.58 -10.05 29.84
C LYS A 129 14.05 -10.49 29.83
N HIS A 130 14.35 -11.67 29.27
CA HIS A 130 15.71 -12.22 29.17
C HIS A 130 16.39 -11.95 27.81
N GLN A 131 15.87 -11.01 27.01
CA GLN A 131 16.36 -10.68 25.66
C GLN A 131 16.33 -11.86 24.67
N THR A 132 15.47 -12.85 24.90
CA THR A 132 15.21 -13.91 23.93
C THR A 132 14.01 -13.52 23.06
N ILE A 133 14.09 -13.74 21.75
CA ILE A 133 12.94 -13.54 20.85
C ILE A 133 11.90 -14.62 21.17
N LYS A 134 10.65 -14.21 21.37
CA LYS A 134 9.50 -15.11 21.62
C LYS A 134 8.48 -15.11 20.48
N GLY A 135 8.68 -14.26 19.50
CA GLY A 135 7.81 -14.12 18.36
C GLY A 135 8.06 -12.83 17.60
N TYR A 136 7.17 -12.54 16.64
CA TYR A 136 7.25 -11.37 15.79
C TYR A 136 5.87 -10.76 15.64
N PHE A 137 5.79 -9.44 15.66
CA PHE A 137 4.58 -8.71 15.27
C PHE A 137 4.79 -8.16 13.88
N VAL A 138 3.91 -8.52 12.93
CA VAL A 138 4.07 -8.21 11.52
C VAL A 138 2.83 -7.50 10.99
N VAL A 139 3.07 -6.52 10.13
CA VAL A 139 2.07 -5.72 9.44
C VAL A 139 2.32 -5.84 7.94
N ILE A 140 1.28 -6.21 7.21
CA ILE A 140 1.29 -6.47 5.78
C ILE A 140 0.36 -5.47 5.09
N VAL A 141 0.88 -4.79 4.08
CA VAL A 141 0.12 -3.86 3.25
C VAL A 141 0.14 -4.37 1.81
N ASP A 142 -1.04 -4.58 1.24
CA ASP A 142 -1.20 -4.92 -0.17
C ASP A 142 -1.16 -3.64 -1.02
N ASP A 143 -0.07 -3.45 -1.76
CA ASP A 143 0.14 -2.30 -2.66
C ASP A 143 -0.08 -2.69 -4.14
N THR A 144 -0.72 -3.84 -4.39
CA THR A 144 -0.87 -4.40 -5.75
C THR A 144 -1.63 -3.47 -6.68
N LEU A 145 -2.74 -2.89 -6.22
CA LEU A 145 -3.56 -2.00 -7.03
C LEU A 145 -2.77 -0.75 -7.43
N HIS A 146 -2.04 -0.16 -6.50
CA HIS A 146 -1.22 1.01 -6.76
C HIS A 146 -0.10 0.70 -7.76
N HIS A 147 0.60 -0.43 -7.60
CA HIS A 147 1.59 -0.91 -8.57
C HIS A 147 1.00 -1.12 -9.97
N GLN A 148 -0.18 -1.75 -10.08
CA GLN A 148 -0.85 -1.96 -11.36
C GLN A 148 -1.27 -0.65 -12.03
N GLN A 149 -1.82 0.30 -11.27
CA GLN A 149 -2.20 1.62 -11.77
C GLN A 149 -0.99 2.39 -12.28
N HIS A 150 0.11 2.35 -11.53
CA HIS A 150 1.36 2.99 -11.94
C HIS A 150 1.91 2.38 -13.24
N ALA A 151 1.92 1.05 -13.36
CA ALA A 151 2.38 0.37 -14.57
C ALA A 151 1.50 0.70 -15.80
N ILE A 152 0.17 0.77 -15.62
CA ILE A 152 -0.76 1.18 -16.70
C ILE A 152 -0.52 2.63 -17.11
N LEU A 153 -0.26 3.52 -16.16
CA LEU A 153 0.04 4.92 -16.43
C LEU A 153 1.34 5.07 -17.21
N GLU A 154 2.40 4.36 -16.81
CA GLU A 154 3.70 4.38 -17.50
C GLU A 154 3.60 3.84 -18.94
N ASP A 155 2.87 2.75 -19.15
CA ASP A 155 2.61 2.21 -20.50
C ASP A 155 1.82 3.20 -21.36
N SER A 156 0.78 3.82 -20.79
CA SER A 156 -0.01 4.85 -21.47
C SER A 156 0.84 6.06 -21.84
N PHE A 157 1.70 6.52 -20.92
CA PHE A 157 2.63 7.62 -21.15
C PHE A 157 3.63 7.30 -22.25
N THR A 158 4.21 6.08 -22.22
CA THR A 158 5.14 5.61 -23.26
C THR A 158 4.49 5.58 -24.64
N LYS A 159 3.25 5.07 -24.73
CA LYS A 159 2.48 5.06 -25.99
C LYS A 159 2.23 6.47 -26.52
N LEU A 160 1.87 7.41 -25.63
CA LEU A 160 1.70 8.81 -26.01
C LEU A 160 3.00 9.43 -26.52
N GLN A 161 4.12 9.23 -25.83
CA GLN A 161 5.42 9.73 -26.27
C GLN A 161 5.80 9.19 -27.67
N VAL A 162 5.60 7.89 -27.92
CA VAL A 162 5.86 7.30 -29.24
C VAL A 162 4.95 7.91 -30.31
N ALA A 163 3.67 8.10 -30.03
CA ALA A 163 2.73 8.70 -30.99
C ALA A 163 3.09 10.16 -31.33
N ILE A 164 3.43 10.98 -30.33
CA ILE A 164 3.86 12.37 -30.52
C ILE A 164 5.13 12.43 -31.37
N ASN A 165 6.12 11.61 -31.04
CA ASN A 165 7.42 11.59 -31.72
C ASN A 165 7.32 11.09 -33.17
N THR A 166 6.61 9.99 -33.40
CA THR A 166 6.44 9.42 -34.76
C THR A 166 5.54 10.30 -35.63
N GLY A 167 4.52 10.91 -35.04
CA GLY A 167 3.62 11.86 -35.71
C GLY A 167 4.21 13.25 -35.87
N ASN A 168 5.46 13.47 -35.43
CA ASN A 168 6.14 14.77 -35.44
C ASN A 168 5.26 15.90 -34.86
N SER A 169 4.49 15.57 -33.83
CA SER A 169 3.45 16.42 -33.24
C SER A 169 3.96 17.10 -31.98
N ILE A 170 3.20 18.07 -31.46
CA ILE A 170 3.51 18.76 -30.21
C ILE A 170 2.23 18.80 -29.38
N ILE A 171 2.33 18.43 -28.10
CA ILE A 171 1.25 18.64 -27.14
C ILE A 171 1.48 19.96 -26.41
N TRP A 172 0.42 20.76 -26.32
CA TRP A 172 0.37 22.01 -25.60
C TRP A 172 -0.94 22.10 -24.82
N GLU A 173 -0.89 22.75 -23.68
CA GLU A 173 -2.04 23.04 -22.84
C GLU A 173 -2.24 24.55 -22.77
N TYR A 174 -3.49 24.99 -22.68
CA TYR A 174 -3.82 26.40 -22.54
C TYR A 174 -4.57 26.63 -21.25
N ASP A 175 -3.95 27.40 -20.36
CA ASP A 175 -4.56 27.89 -19.14
C ASP A 175 -5.41 29.12 -19.46
N VAL A 176 -6.74 28.92 -19.42
CA VAL A 176 -7.75 29.95 -19.69
C VAL A 176 -7.73 31.05 -18.62
N VAL A 177 -7.41 30.71 -17.37
CA VAL A 177 -7.44 31.66 -16.23
C VAL A 177 -6.27 32.63 -16.34
N ASN A 178 -5.08 32.09 -16.63
CA ASN A 178 -3.86 32.88 -16.72
C ASN A 178 -3.51 33.34 -18.15
N ASN A 179 -4.36 32.97 -19.13
CA ASN A 179 -4.19 33.24 -20.56
C ASN A 179 -2.79 32.85 -21.06
N GLN A 180 -2.34 31.64 -20.71
CA GLN A 180 -0.98 31.15 -20.97
C GLN A 180 -1.00 29.78 -21.65
N VAL A 181 -0.04 29.57 -22.56
CA VAL A 181 0.18 28.28 -23.21
C VAL A 181 1.38 27.62 -22.55
N PHE A 182 1.22 26.36 -22.18
CA PHE A 182 2.25 25.51 -21.62
C PHE A 182 2.56 24.39 -22.62
N ILE A 183 3.84 24.17 -22.88
CA ILE A 183 4.31 23.04 -23.69
C ILE A 183 4.92 22.07 -22.69
N ASP A 184 4.35 20.87 -22.55
CA ASP A 184 4.86 19.87 -21.61
C ASP A 184 6.26 19.42 -22.07
N PRO A 185 7.33 19.75 -21.33
CA PRO A 185 8.69 19.43 -21.75
C PRO A 185 9.00 17.93 -21.65
N ILE A 186 8.25 17.17 -20.84
CA ILE A 186 8.47 15.74 -20.61
C ILE A 186 7.85 14.92 -21.75
N LEU A 187 6.65 15.29 -22.21
CA LEU A 187 6.03 14.67 -23.39
C LEU A 187 6.71 15.09 -24.70
N ASN A 188 7.32 16.28 -24.74
CA ASN A 188 7.96 16.85 -25.92
C ASN A 188 9.51 16.74 -25.91
N ASN A 189 10.11 15.90 -25.06
CA ASN A 189 11.57 15.83 -24.80
C ASN A 189 12.44 15.28 -25.96
N CYS A 190 11.96 15.28 -27.19
CA CYS A 190 12.74 14.84 -28.34
C CYS A 190 13.50 16.03 -28.96
N LYS A 191 14.83 16.07 -28.74
CA LYS A 191 15.75 17.06 -29.34
C LYS A 191 15.66 17.15 -30.88
N ASP A 192 15.13 16.12 -31.52
CA ASP A 192 15.04 15.97 -32.99
C ASP A 192 13.66 16.26 -33.58
N ASN A 193 12.66 16.69 -32.79
CA ASN A 193 11.37 17.08 -33.36
C ASN A 193 11.51 18.41 -34.12
N SER A 194 11.41 18.35 -35.45
CA SER A 194 11.63 19.50 -36.34
C SER A 194 10.58 20.60 -36.16
N LEU A 195 9.37 20.25 -35.71
CA LEU A 195 8.31 21.20 -35.38
C LEU A 195 8.62 21.96 -34.07
N LEU A 196 9.18 21.30 -33.05
CA LEU A 196 9.64 21.97 -31.82
C LEU A 196 10.80 22.93 -32.11
N GLN A 197 11.74 22.53 -32.97
CA GLN A 197 12.81 23.42 -33.44
C GLN A 197 12.28 24.61 -34.24
N PHE A 198 11.18 24.44 -34.98
CA PHE A 198 10.53 25.52 -35.71
C PHE A 198 9.80 26.49 -34.76
N ILE A 199 9.01 25.97 -33.81
CA ILE A 199 8.25 26.79 -32.85
C ILE A 199 9.18 27.58 -31.93
N SER A 200 10.29 27.00 -31.46
CA SER A 200 11.28 27.72 -30.64
C SER A 200 11.96 28.88 -31.39
N ARG A 201 12.09 28.78 -32.73
CA ARG A 201 12.60 29.87 -33.58
C ARG A 201 11.57 30.98 -33.77
N ILE A 202 10.28 30.65 -33.78
CA ILE A 202 9.20 31.64 -33.83
C ILE A 202 9.07 32.33 -32.47
N SER A 203 9.12 33.65 -32.45
CA SER A 203 8.90 34.43 -31.23
C SER A 203 7.43 34.37 -30.82
N PHE A 204 7.07 33.40 -29.98
CA PHE A 204 5.88 33.55 -29.15
C PHE A 204 6.12 34.67 -28.14
N GLN A 205 5.10 35.47 -27.85
CA GLN A 205 5.18 36.61 -26.92
C GLN A 205 5.61 36.22 -25.49
N ASN A 206 5.63 34.92 -25.16
CA ASN A 206 6.01 34.37 -23.85
C ASN A 206 7.31 33.54 -23.88
N LYS A 207 8.30 33.92 -24.71
CA LYS A 207 9.61 33.24 -24.81
C LYS A 207 10.34 33.10 -23.47
N GLU A 208 10.18 34.07 -22.56
CA GLU A 208 10.88 34.08 -21.27
C GLU A 208 10.43 32.95 -20.34
N LYS A 209 9.15 32.54 -20.37
CA LYS A 209 8.63 31.49 -19.47
C LYS A 209 8.92 30.06 -19.93
N PHE A 210 9.16 29.83 -21.22
CA PHE A 210 9.51 28.50 -21.76
C PHE A 210 10.90 28.04 -21.29
N TYR A 211 11.82 28.97 -21.05
CA TYR A 211 13.15 28.67 -20.51
C TYR A 211 13.17 28.56 -18.98
N GLU A 212 12.17 29.10 -18.27
CA GLU A 212 12.04 28.96 -16.81
C GLU A 212 11.45 27.61 -16.38
N SER A 213 10.88 26.84 -17.32
CA SER A 213 10.29 25.51 -17.07
C SER A 213 11.18 24.33 -17.50
N ILE A 214 12.46 24.59 -17.85
CA ILE A 214 13.51 23.58 -18.11
C ILE A 214 14.51 23.63 -16.95
#